data_AF-A0A954VRF6-F1
#
_entry.id   AF-A0A954VRF6-F1
#
_cell.length_a   1.000
_cell.length_b   1.000
_cell.length_c   1.000
_cell.angle_alpha   90.00
_cell.angle_beta   90.00
_cell.angle_gamma   90.00
#
_symmetry.space_group_name_H-M   'P 1'
#
loop_
_entity.id
_entity.type
_entity.pdbx_description
1 polymer ?
#
loop_
_entity_poly.entity_id
_entity_poly.type
_entity_poly.pdbx_seq_one_letter_code
_entity_poly.pdbx_strand_id
1 'polypeptide(L)'
;MAKFVLSPSAEADIEGILAWTHEHFGEAARLRYEELLAQAILDIAANPERPGCMSRPELSQVAHTYHLYFSRNNVSPAASHVKCPRHFLLFRMADKGTVEIGRVLRDSMDLVKHLPPEFD
;
A
#
# COMPACT_ATOMS: atom_id res chain seq x y z
N MET A 1 -8.18 -16.45 7.70
CA MET A 1 -8.41 -15.03 7.39
C MET A 1 -7.07 -14.34 7.42
N ALA A 2 -6.75 -13.62 6.34
CA ALA A 2 -5.58 -12.75 6.29
C ALA A 2 -5.65 -11.72 7.42
N LYS A 3 -4.59 -11.58 8.21
CA LYS A 3 -4.53 -10.63 9.32
C LYS A 3 -3.61 -9.48 8.92
N PHE A 4 -4.12 -8.26 9.00
CA PHE A 4 -3.33 -7.07 8.78
C PHE A 4 -3.61 -6.01 9.84
N VAL A 5 -2.64 -5.13 10.05
CA VAL A 5 -2.74 -3.95 10.92
C VAL A 5 -2.25 -2.76 10.13
N LEU A 6 -3.01 -1.67 10.17
CA LEU A 6 -2.59 -0.37 9.63
C LEU A 6 -1.98 0.43 10.77
N SER A 7 -0.81 1.02 10.53
CA SER A 7 -0.28 2.04 11.44
C SER A 7 -1.06 3.36 11.26
N PRO A 8 -1.10 4.23 12.29
CA PRO A 8 -1.81 5.51 12.21
C PRO A 8 -1.36 6.38 11.04
N SER A 9 -0.08 6.29 10.67
CA SER A 9 0.43 7.03 9.52
C SER A 9 0.04 6.42 8.19
N ALA A 10 -0.05 5.08 8.10
CA ALA A 10 -0.57 4.44 6.89
C ALA A 10 -2.04 4.80 6.66
N GLU A 11 -2.84 4.89 7.73
CA GLU A 11 -4.22 5.40 7.67
C GLU A 11 -4.25 6.84 7.15
N ALA A 12 -3.45 7.73 7.74
CA ALA A 12 -3.35 9.12 7.29
C ALA A 12 -2.87 9.26 5.83
N ASP A 13 -1.93 8.41 5.38
CA ASP A 13 -1.47 8.36 3.99
C ASP A 13 -2.63 7.96 3.06
N ILE A 14 -3.40 6.92 3.41
CA ILE A 14 -4.56 6.45 2.64
C ILE A 14 -5.60 7.57 2.54
N GLU A 15 -5.97 8.19 3.65
CA GLU A 15 -6.92 9.30 3.69
C GLU A 15 -6.45 10.46 2.80
N GLY A 16 -5.18 10.85 2.91
CA GLY A 16 -4.59 11.91 2.09
C GLY A 16 -4.58 11.59 0.59
N ILE A 17 -4.26 10.35 0.22
CA ILE A 17 -4.28 9.89 -1.17
C ILE A 17 -5.71 9.91 -1.72
N LEU A 18 -6.69 9.46 -0.95
CA LEU A 18 -8.10 9.42 -1.37
C LEU A 18 -8.70 10.82 -1.47
N ALA A 19 -8.40 11.71 -0.52
CA ALA A 19 -8.82 13.10 -0.57
C ALA A 19 -8.26 13.80 -1.81
N TRP A 20 -6.94 13.72 -2.02
CA TRP A 20 -6.30 14.30 -3.21
C TRP A 20 -6.85 13.71 -4.51
N THR A 21 -7.10 12.40 -4.55
CA THR A 21 -7.68 11.74 -5.73
C THR A 21 -9.11 12.23 -5.99
N HIS A 22 -9.91 12.43 -4.95
CA HIS A 22 -11.24 13.01 -5.07
C HIS A 22 -11.17 14.42 -5.65
N GLU A 23 -10.34 15.29 -5.07
CA GLU A 23 -10.25 16.70 -5.47
C GLU A 23 -9.76 16.85 -6.91
N HIS A 24 -8.81 16.02 -7.36
CA HIS A 24 -8.21 16.16 -8.68
C HIS A 24 -8.90 15.35 -9.79
N PHE A 25 -9.55 14.23 -9.46
CA PHE A 25 -10.10 13.29 -10.46
C PHE A 25 -11.57 12.93 -10.23
N GLY A 26 -12.19 13.43 -9.15
CA GLY A 26 -13.58 13.20 -8.79
C GLY A 26 -13.81 11.90 -8.01
N GLU A 27 -15.01 11.78 -7.47
CA GLU A 27 -15.44 10.68 -6.60
C GLU A 27 -15.29 9.30 -7.26
N ALA A 28 -15.66 9.16 -8.53
CA ALA A 28 -15.54 7.89 -9.24
C ALA A 28 -14.08 7.42 -9.36
N ALA A 29 -13.11 8.34 -9.45
CA ALA A 29 -11.70 7.98 -9.42
C ALA A 29 -11.25 7.60 -8.01
N ARG A 30 -11.69 8.34 -6.98
CA ARG A 30 -11.43 8.00 -5.57
C ARG A 30 -11.89 6.59 -5.25
N LEU A 31 -13.14 6.22 -5.56
CA LEU A 31 -13.69 4.89 -5.26
C LEU A 31 -12.89 3.76 -5.92
N ARG A 32 -12.49 3.94 -7.18
CA ARG A 32 -11.61 2.99 -7.87
C ARG A 32 -10.24 2.86 -7.22
N TYR A 33 -9.72 3.95 -6.66
CA TYR A 33 -8.44 3.97 -5.96
C TYR A 33 -8.52 3.32 -4.57
N GLU A 34 -9.62 3.55 -3.86
CA GLU A 34 -9.94 2.92 -2.57
C GLU A 34 -10.01 1.40 -2.72
N GLU A 35 -10.74 0.91 -3.72
CA GLU A 35 -10.81 -0.52 -4.05
C GLU A 35 -9.43 -1.12 -4.37
N LEU A 36 -8.59 -0.39 -5.11
CA LEU A 36 -7.23 -0.85 -5.43
C LEU A 36 -6.34 -0.94 -4.18
N LEU A 37 -6.41 0.06 -3.29
CA LEU A 37 -5.68 0.05 -2.03
C LEU A 37 -6.13 -1.12 -1.14
N ALA A 38 -7.45 -1.32 -1.01
CA ALA A 38 -8.01 -2.41 -0.24
C ALA A 38 -7.58 -3.78 -0.79
N GLN A 39 -7.66 -3.99 -2.11
CA GLN A 39 -7.21 -5.24 -2.72
C GLN A 39 -5.72 -5.49 -2.53
N ALA A 40 -4.89 -4.46 -2.68
CA ALA A 40 -3.46 -4.60 -2.45
C ALA A 40 -3.15 -5.01 -1.01
N ILE A 41 -3.83 -4.43 -0.01
CA ILE A 41 -3.69 -4.79 1.40
C ILE A 41 -4.14 -6.24 1.64
N LEU A 42 -5.29 -6.64 1.10
CA LEU A 42 -5.81 -8.00 1.24
C LEU A 42 -4.88 -9.02 0.60
N ASP A 43 -4.36 -8.73 -0.58
CA ASP A 43 -3.45 -9.62 -1.27
C ASP A 43 -2.13 -9.82 -0.50
N ILE A 44 -1.52 -8.75 0.04
CA ILE A 44 -0.28 -8.91 0.84
C ILE A 44 -0.56 -9.62 2.15
N ALA A 45 -1.73 -9.41 2.75
CA ALA A 45 -2.13 -10.07 3.98
C ALA A 45 -2.44 -11.56 3.74
N ALA A 46 -2.85 -11.94 2.52
CA ALA A 46 -3.08 -13.32 2.12
C ALA A 46 -1.78 -14.04 1.71
N ASN A 47 -0.90 -13.35 0.98
CA ASN A 47 0.40 -13.86 0.56
C ASN A 47 1.45 -12.73 0.58
N PRO A 48 2.22 -12.59 1.67
CA PRO A 48 3.20 -11.52 1.81
C PRO A 48 4.47 -11.74 0.97
N GLU A 49 4.65 -12.93 0.40
CA GLU A 49 5.76 -13.29 -0.51
C GLU A 49 5.33 -13.31 -1.99
N ARG A 50 4.18 -12.70 -2.30
CA ARG A 50 3.64 -12.66 -3.67
C ARG A 50 4.58 -11.95 -4.66
N PRO A 51 4.46 -12.25 -5.97
CA PRO A 51 5.15 -11.50 -7.01
C PRO A 51 4.82 -10.00 -6.92
N GLY A 52 5.87 -9.18 -6.88
CA GLY A 52 5.76 -7.72 -6.70
C GLY A 52 6.11 -7.22 -5.30
N CYS A 53 6.27 -8.12 -4.32
CA CYS A 53 6.91 -7.79 -3.05
C CYS A 53 8.43 -7.70 -3.23
N MET A 54 9.01 -6.59 -2.82
CA MET A 54 10.46 -6.36 -2.82
C MET A 54 10.92 -6.12 -1.39
N SER A 55 11.84 -6.95 -0.89
CA SER A 55 12.50 -6.72 0.40
C SER A 55 13.35 -5.46 0.32
N ARG A 56 13.26 -4.63 1.36
CA ARG A 56 13.97 -3.34 1.49
C ARG A 56 14.85 -3.37 2.74
N PRO A 57 15.92 -4.20 2.75
CA PRO A 57 16.81 -4.28 3.89
C PRO A 57 17.50 -2.93 4.20
N GLU A 58 17.56 -2.02 3.21
CA GLU A 58 18.03 -0.64 3.42
C GLU A 58 17.15 0.20 4.35
N LEU A 59 15.85 -0.12 4.49
CA LEU A 59 14.94 0.58 5.40
C LEU A 59 14.81 -0.13 6.74
N SER A 60 14.73 -1.47 6.72
CA SER A 60 14.71 -2.31 7.91
C SER A 60 14.88 -3.77 7.49
N GLN A 61 15.45 -4.61 8.35
CA GLN A 61 15.65 -6.04 8.07
C GLN A 61 14.35 -6.81 7.76
N VAL A 62 13.20 -6.26 8.16
CA VAL A 62 11.87 -6.87 7.94
C VAL A 62 10.98 -6.06 7.00
N ALA A 63 11.48 -4.94 6.46
CA ALA A 63 10.70 -4.07 5.58
C ALA A 63 10.57 -4.66 4.18
N HIS A 64 9.35 -4.62 3.67
CA HIS A 64 8.98 -5.04 2.33
C HIS A 64 8.15 -3.94 1.67
N THR A 65 8.31 -3.80 0.37
CA THR A 65 7.52 -2.87 -0.44
C THR A 65 6.69 -3.63 -1.44
N TYR A 66 5.44 -3.22 -1.61
CA TYR A 66 4.53 -3.81 -2.58
C TYR A 66 3.90 -2.73 -3.44
N HIS A 67 4.19 -2.76 -4.74
CA HIS A 67 3.70 -1.75 -5.67
C HIS A 67 2.26 -2.06 -6.11
N LEU A 68 1.34 -1.09 -5.98
CA LEU A 68 -0.09 -1.27 -6.28
C LEU A 68 -0.38 -1.74 -7.71
N TYR A 69 0.55 -1.50 -8.65
CA TYR A 69 0.49 -2.01 -10.02
C TYR A 69 0.25 -3.52 -10.10
N PHE A 70 0.80 -4.30 -9.16
CA PHE A 70 0.66 -5.76 -9.18
C PHE A 70 -0.74 -6.23 -8.73
N SER A 71 -1.56 -5.37 -8.12
CA SER A 71 -2.93 -5.67 -7.68
C SER A 71 -3.98 -5.09 -8.64
N ARG A 72 -3.55 -4.29 -9.64
CA ARG A 72 -4.46 -3.62 -10.57
C ARG A 72 -5.36 -4.56 -11.39
N ASN A 73 -4.96 -5.82 -11.55
CA ASN A 73 -5.74 -6.84 -12.29
C ASN A 73 -6.53 -7.76 -11.34
N ASN A 74 -6.33 -7.64 -10.03
CA ASN A 74 -7.05 -8.39 -8.99
C ASN A 74 -8.27 -7.63 -8.45
N VAL A 75 -8.47 -6.37 -8.86
CA VAL A 75 -9.68 -5.61 -8.53
C VAL A 75 -10.90 -6.17 -9.25
N SER A 76 -12.08 -6.03 -8.63
CA SER A 76 -13.34 -6.53 -9.19
C SER A 76 -13.55 -6.01 -10.61
N PRO A 77 -14.04 -6.84 -11.56
CA PRO A 77 -14.25 -6.43 -12.95
C PRO A 77 -15.28 -5.29 -13.12
N ALA A 78 -16.07 -5.00 -12.08
CA ALA A 78 -16.97 -3.86 -12.01
C ALA A 78 -16.24 -2.52 -11.76
N ALA A 79 -15.05 -2.54 -11.17
CA ALA A 79 -14.22 -1.37 -10.95
C ALA A 79 -13.35 -1.11 -12.19
N SER A 80 -13.54 0.04 -12.83
CA SER A 80 -12.69 0.41 -13.98
C SER A 80 -11.22 0.49 -13.54
N HIS A 81 -10.32 -0.22 -14.22
CA HIS A 81 -8.92 -0.35 -13.81
C HIS A 81 -8.19 1.00 -13.70
N VAL A 82 -7.44 1.19 -12.61
CA VAL A 82 -6.49 2.31 -12.48
C VAL A 82 -5.32 2.07 -13.44
N LYS A 83 -5.20 2.89 -14.48
CA LYS A 83 -4.20 2.68 -15.55
C LYS A 83 -2.75 2.76 -15.06
N CYS A 84 -2.45 3.74 -14.20
CA CYS A 84 -1.09 4.00 -13.70
C CYS A 84 -1.12 4.26 -12.19
N PRO A 85 -1.26 3.21 -11.36
CA PRO A 85 -1.10 3.38 -9.92
C PRO A 85 0.37 3.72 -9.62
N ARG A 86 0.59 4.81 -8.90
CA ARG A 86 1.92 5.33 -8.55
C ARG A 86 2.18 5.27 -7.05
N HIS A 87 1.62 4.31 -6.33
CA HIS A 87 1.89 4.17 -4.90
C HIS A 87 2.35 2.74 -4.58
N PHE A 88 3.14 2.62 -3.53
CA PHE A 88 3.64 1.38 -2.96
C PHE A 88 3.32 1.32 -1.47
N LEU A 89 2.94 0.14 -1.01
CA LEU A 89 2.73 -0.17 0.40
C LEU A 89 4.07 -0.54 1.02
N LEU A 90 4.47 0.14 2.08
CA LEU A 90 5.56 -0.28 2.94
C LEU A 90 4.96 -1.12 4.07
N PHE A 91 5.37 -2.37 4.17
CA PHE A 91 4.85 -3.30 5.16
C PHE A 91 5.98 -4.13 5.78
N ARG A 92 5.70 -4.73 6.93
CA ARG A 92 6.55 -5.74 7.56
C ARG A 92 5.71 -6.92 8.01
N MET A 93 6.35 -8.07 8.13
CA MET A 93 5.73 -9.23 8.77
C MET A 93 5.95 -9.14 10.28
N ALA A 94 4.87 -9.05 11.04
CA ALA A 94 4.90 -9.13 12.50
C ALA A 94 4.85 -10.59 12.96
N ASP A 95 5.28 -10.83 14.20
CA ASP A 95 5.19 -12.15 14.83
C ASP A 95 3.75 -12.68 14.79
N LYS A 96 3.60 -13.97 14.42
CA LYS A 96 2.33 -14.69 14.23
C LYS A 96 1.65 -14.51 12.85
N GLY A 97 2.40 -14.13 11.81
CA GLY A 97 1.90 -14.11 10.43
C GLY A 97 0.88 -13.00 10.16
N THR A 98 1.03 -11.87 10.87
CA THR A 98 0.22 -10.66 10.65
C THR A 98 1.04 -9.67 9.83
N VAL A 99 0.43 -9.07 8.81
CA VAL A 99 1.09 -8.04 7.99
C VAL A 99 0.81 -6.67 8.57
N GLU A 100 1.85 -5.92 8.91
CA GLU A 100 1.72 -4.56 9.39
C GLU A 100 2.10 -3.57 8.29
N ILE A 101 1.16 -2.72 7.90
CA ILE A 101 1.38 -1.67 6.89
C ILE A 101 1.80 -0.38 7.60
N GLY A 102 3.05 0.01 7.37
CA GLY A 102 3.69 1.16 8.01
C GLY A 102 3.45 2.49 7.28
N ARG A 103 3.42 2.48 5.94
CA ARG A 103 3.22 3.69 5.12
C ARG A 103 2.63 3.35 3.75
N VAL A 104 1.94 4.31 3.14
CA VAL A 104 1.57 4.26 1.72
C VAL A 104 2.28 5.40 0.99
N LEU A 105 3.30 5.05 0.21
CA LEU A 105 4.22 6.02 -0.39
C LEU A 105 4.00 6.12 -1.89
N ARG A 106 4.25 7.29 -2.47
CA ARG A 106 4.16 7.51 -3.92
C ARG A 106 5.48 7.12 -4.60
N ASP A 107 5.43 6.49 -5.77
CA ASP A 107 6.54 6.06 -6.64
C ASP A 107 7.60 7.14 -6.91
N SER A 108 7.21 8.43 -6.88
CA SER A 108 8.14 9.57 -7.00
C SER A 108 8.66 10.13 -5.67
N MET A 109 8.30 9.54 -4.53
CA MET A 109 8.83 9.92 -3.23
C MET A 109 10.09 9.09 -2.97
N ASP A 110 11.24 9.74 -3.12
CA ASP A 110 12.57 9.32 -2.69
C ASP A 110 12.47 8.52 -1.36
N LEU A 111 12.65 7.19 -1.42
CA LEU A 111 12.56 6.25 -0.29
C LEU A 111 13.44 6.65 0.91
N VAL A 112 14.41 7.55 0.70
CA VAL A 112 15.37 8.06 1.67
C VAL A 112 14.78 9.13 2.60
N LYS A 113 13.61 9.72 2.31
CA LYS A 113 13.10 10.91 3.05
C LYS A 113 12.03 10.68 4.13
N HIS A 114 11.50 9.48 4.31
CA HIS A 114 10.36 9.26 5.22
C HIS A 114 10.49 8.02 6.14
N LEU A 115 11.66 7.83 6.75
CA LEU A 115 11.74 6.98 7.94
C LEU A 115 11.05 7.70 9.10
N PRO A 116 10.06 7.07 9.77
CA PRO A 116 9.55 7.58 11.03
C PRO A 116 10.69 7.58 12.06
N PRO A 117 10.79 8.58 12.94
CA PRO A 117 11.82 8.63 14.00
C PRO A 117 11.71 7.48 15.03
N GLU A 118 10.70 6.61 14.90
CA GLU A 118 10.45 5.45 15.75
C GLU A 118 11.19 4.18 15.28
N PHE A 119 12.07 4.28 14.27
CA PHE A 119 12.84 3.17 13.70
C PHE A 119 14.37 3.33 13.84
N ASP A 120 14.86 4.20 14.74
CA ASP A 120 16.27 4.25 15.16
C ASP A 120 16.56 3.25 16.30
#